data_AF-A0A4V0I0G5-F1
#
_entry.id   AF-A0A4V0I0G5-F1
#
_cell.length_a   1.000
_cell.length_b   1.000
_cell.length_c   1.000
_cell.angle_alpha   90.00
_cell.angle_beta   90.00
_cell.angle_gamma   90.00
#
_symmetry.space_group_name_H-M   'P 1'
#
loop_
_entity.id
_entity.type
_entity.pdbx_description
1 polymer ?
#
loop_
_entity_poly.entity_id
_entity_poly.type
_entity_poly.pdbx_seq_one_letter_code
_entity_poly.pdbx_strand_id
1 'polypeptide(L)'
;MNAVTVGPGAELANKIARLVEERGWNQEDFARISQLNRHTVRQILHSGPKRRLRNATVSQCAEALGVTVSELRNLPLERLLPRMHGKPPADEEALKLLYERASLPDLINWLERNRERAAALRSEEIQELLEMQSPGGPLQKMGVENCVDLLERRRVLVCQVREIAGTEYLELLEQLVRLMYEKVKPQQRTERGKP
;
A
#
# COMPACT_ATOMS: atom_id res chain seq x y z
N MET A 1 30.89 -30.98 7.52
CA MET A 1 30.10 -29.81 7.08
C MET A 1 28.84 -29.78 7.92
N ASN A 2 28.77 -28.91 8.93
CA ASN A 2 27.67 -28.91 9.90
C ASN A 2 26.46 -28.19 9.32
N ALA A 3 25.42 -28.95 8.96
CA ALA A 3 24.12 -28.40 8.65
C ALA A 3 23.54 -27.82 9.96
N VAL A 4 23.61 -26.49 10.10
CA VAL A 4 22.90 -25.79 11.16
C VAL A 4 21.41 -25.93 10.86
N THR A 5 20.73 -26.82 11.58
CA THR A 5 19.28 -26.92 11.55
C THR A 5 18.69 -25.62 12.10
N VAL A 6 18.32 -24.72 11.20
CA VAL A 6 17.67 -23.44 11.54
C VAL A 6 16.30 -23.79 12.14
N GLY A 7 16.10 -23.53 13.43
CA GLY A 7 14.81 -23.80 14.05
C GLY A 7 13.69 -22.97 13.41
N PRO A 8 12.42 -23.43 13.44
CA PRO A 8 11.29 -22.76 12.76
C PRO A 8 11.03 -21.32 13.25
N GLY A 9 11.56 -20.95 14.42
CA GLY A 9 11.53 -19.57 14.91
C GLY A 9 12.55 -18.65 14.24
N ALA A 10 13.70 -19.20 13.85
CA ALA A 10 14.76 -18.47 13.15
C ALA A 10 14.40 -18.27 11.66
N GLU A 11 13.71 -19.24 11.04
CA GLU A 11 13.18 -19.10 9.68
C GLU A 11 12.18 -17.93 9.57
N LEU A 12 11.24 -17.82 10.52
CA LEU A 12 10.24 -16.75 10.53
C LEU A 12 10.87 -15.36 10.67
N ALA A 13 11.91 -15.22 11.49
CA ALA A 13 12.57 -13.93 11.64
C ALA A 13 13.45 -13.56 10.47
N ASN A 14 14.16 -14.52 9.87
CA ASN A 14 14.91 -14.28 8.64
C ASN A 14 13.97 -13.83 7.52
N LYS A 15 12.78 -14.43 7.47
CA LYS A 15 11.73 -14.01 6.56
C LYS A 15 11.25 -12.59 6.84
N ILE A 16 10.96 -12.24 8.10
CA ILE A 16 10.62 -10.86 8.49
C ILE A 16 11.76 -9.89 8.11
N ALA A 17 13.01 -10.26 8.33
CA ALA A 17 14.17 -9.43 8.01
C ALA A 17 14.25 -9.12 6.50
N ARG A 18 14.11 -10.13 5.65
CA ARG A 18 14.06 -9.93 4.20
C ARG A 18 12.88 -9.04 3.79
N LEU A 19 11.71 -9.23 4.39
CA LEU A 19 10.54 -8.41 4.11
C LEU A 19 10.74 -6.93 4.50
N VAL A 20 11.50 -6.66 5.56
CA VAL A 20 11.88 -5.31 6.00
C VAL A 20 12.92 -4.68 5.04
N GLU A 21 13.90 -5.46 4.58
CA GLU A 21 14.89 -5.03 3.60
C GLU A 21 14.26 -4.67 2.25
N GLU A 22 13.31 -5.48 1.76
CA GLU A 22 12.57 -5.23 0.52
C GLU A 22 11.71 -3.95 0.57
N ARG A 23 11.26 -3.55 1.77
CA ARG A 23 10.58 -2.27 2.01
C ARG A 23 11.54 -1.08 2.07
N GLY A 24 12.86 -1.31 2.09
CA GLY A 24 13.88 -0.28 2.26
C GLY A 24 13.93 0.31 3.67
N TRP A 25 13.36 -0.38 4.67
CA TRP A 25 13.31 0.11 6.05
C TRP A 25 14.60 -0.23 6.82
N ASN A 26 15.11 0.73 7.57
CA ASN A 26 16.20 0.50 8.51
C ASN A 26 15.67 0.04 9.89
N GLN A 27 16.58 -0.25 10.82
CA GLN A 27 16.24 -0.73 12.17
C GLN A 27 15.31 0.24 12.94
N GLU A 28 15.51 1.55 12.77
CA GLU A 28 14.73 2.57 13.47
C GLU A 28 13.35 2.74 12.86
N ASP A 29 13.24 2.72 11.53
CA ASP A 29 11.97 2.76 10.82
C ASP A 29 11.09 1.57 11.19
N PHE A 30 11.65 0.37 11.17
CA PHE A 30 10.89 -0.83 11.50
C PHE A 30 10.49 -0.85 12.98
N ALA A 31 11.35 -0.39 13.90
CA ALA A 31 11.00 -0.27 15.32
C ALA A 31 9.85 0.72 15.56
N ARG A 32 9.85 1.84 14.84
CA ARG A 32 8.79 2.86 14.91
C ARG A 32 7.46 2.31 14.40
N ILE A 33 7.46 1.66 13.23
CA ILE A 33 6.23 1.17 12.58
C ILE A 33 5.65 -0.05 13.31
N SER A 34 6.50 -0.97 13.77
CA SER A 34 6.05 -2.17 14.50
C SER A 34 5.81 -1.97 16.00
N GLN A 35 6.15 -0.78 16.52
CA GLN A 35 6.13 -0.47 17.96
C GLN A 35 6.94 -1.46 18.82
N LEU A 36 7.95 -2.10 18.21
CA LEU A 36 8.83 -3.03 18.89
C LEU A 36 10.03 -2.31 19.49
N ASN A 37 10.53 -2.83 20.61
CA ASN A 37 11.76 -2.35 21.20
C ASN A 37 12.94 -2.53 20.21
N ARG A 38 13.79 -1.51 20.08
CA ARG A 38 15.00 -1.52 19.24
C ARG A 38 15.86 -2.77 19.44
N HIS A 39 15.97 -3.28 20.68
CA HIS A 39 16.71 -4.50 20.96
C HIS A 39 16.07 -5.74 20.30
N THR A 40 14.74 -5.86 20.39
CA THR A 40 13.97 -6.94 19.75
C THR A 40 14.10 -6.88 18.23
N VAL A 41 14.02 -5.68 17.65
CA VAL A 41 14.21 -5.48 16.21
C VAL A 41 15.62 -5.89 15.78
N ARG A 42 16.65 -5.50 16.53
CA ARG A 42 18.04 -5.92 16.24
C ARG A 42 18.17 -7.44 16.22
N GLN A 43 17.56 -8.13 17.19
CA GLN A 43 17.59 -9.59 17.26
C GLN A 43 16.89 -10.24 16.06
N ILE A 44 15.77 -9.68 15.59
CA ILE A 44 15.04 -10.17 14.41
C ILE A 44 15.86 -9.98 13.14
N LEU A 45 16.42 -8.78 12.93
CA LEU A 45 17.05 -8.40 11.68
C LEU A 45 18.48 -8.95 11.50
N HIS A 46 19.28 -9.01 12.57
CA HIS A 46 20.73 -9.26 12.42
C HIS A 46 21.20 -10.59 13.02
N SER A 47 20.48 -11.12 14.01
CA SER A 47 20.96 -12.29 14.76
C SER A 47 20.20 -13.57 14.45
N GLY A 48 19.00 -13.45 13.86
CA GLY A 48 17.98 -14.48 13.99
C GLY A 48 17.63 -14.70 15.48
N PRO A 49 16.37 -14.92 15.85
CA PRO A 49 16.04 -15.14 17.23
C PRO A 49 16.56 -16.54 17.59
N LYS A 50 17.46 -16.59 18.58
CA LYS A 50 17.95 -17.84 19.18
C LYS A 50 16.81 -18.68 19.81
N ARG A 51 15.61 -18.09 19.96
CA ARG A 51 14.39 -18.68 20.50
C ARG A 51 13.20 -18.34 19.60
N ARG A 52 12.09 -19.09 19.68
CA ARG A 52 10.85 -18.72 18.95
C ARG A 52 10.38 -17.32 19.34
N LEU A 53 10.01 -16.52 18.33
CA LEU A 53 9.34 -15.23 18.54
C LEU A 53 8.03 -15.44 19.30
N ARG A 54 7.74 -14.55 20.25
CA ARG A 54 6.46 -14.55 20.96
C ARG A 54 5.35 -14.19 19.99
N ASN A 55 4.16 -14.77 20.17
CA ASN A 55 3.02 -14.49 19.29
C ASN A 55 2.68 -13.00 19.21
N ALA A 56 2.78 -12.26 20.32
CA ALA A 56 2.59 -10.81 20.32
C ALA A 56 3.57 -10.07 19.38
N THR A 57 4.85 -10.44 19.41
CA THR A 57 5.88 -9.89 18.51
C THR A 57 5.60 -10.23 17.05
N VAL A 58 5.14 -11.47 16.78
CA VAL A 58 4.77 -11.89 15.42
C VAL A 58 3.57 -11.10 14.92
N SER A 59 2.56 -10.85 15.76
CA SER A 59 1.41 -10.02 15.42
C SER A 59 1.81 -8.60 15.07
N GLN A 60 2.67 -7.97 15.88
CA GLN A 60 3.17 -6.62 15.63
C GLN A 60 3.99 -6.53 14.34
N CYS A 61 4.82 -7.54 14.04
CA CYS A 61 5.53 -7.60 12.77
C CYS A 61 4.56 -7.77 11.59
N ALA A 62 3.56 -8.65 11.71
CA ALA A 62 2.58 -8.90 10.64
C ALA A 62 1.78 -7.62 10.33
N GLU A 63 1.30 -6.93 11.37
CA GLU A 63 0.60 -5.65 11.27
C GLU A 63 1.47 -4.58 10.61
N ALA A 64 2.72 -4.42 11.05
CA ALA A 64 3.66 -3.47 10.45
C ALA A 64 3.94 -3.75 8.96
N LEU A 65 3.96 -5.01 8.58
CA LEU A 65 4.19 -5.45 7.20
C LEU A 65 2.91 -5.44 6.34
N GLY A 66 1.75 -5.16 6.94
CA GLY A 66 0.46 -5.11 6.25
C GLY A 66 -0.08 -6.49 5.86
N VAL A 67 0.28 -7.54 6.59
CA VAL A 67 -0.13 -8.95 6.33
C VAL A 67 -0.70 -9.59 7.58
N THR A 68 -1.45 -10.69 7.44
CA THR A 68 -1.94 -11.43 8.62
C THR A 68 -0.86 -12.33 9.22
N VAL A 69 -1.00 -12.69 10.51
CA VAL A 69 -0.09 -13.65 11.18
C VAL A 69 -0.10 -15.02 10.50
N SER A 70 -1.26 -15.44 9.98
CA SER A 70 -1.38 -16.71 9.25
C SER A 70 -0.57 -16.66 7.96
N GLU A 71 -0.69 -15.59 7.18
CA GLU A 71 0.08 -15.40 5.95
C GLU A 71 1.57 -15.31 6.21
N LEU A 72 1.97 -14.55 7.24
CA LEU A 72 3.37 -14.40 7.63
C LEU A 72 3.99 -15.74 8.04
N ARG A 73 3.21 -16.69 8.58
CA ARG A 73 3.70 -18.02 8.96
C ARG A 73 3.67 -19.03 7.80
N ASN A 74 2.64 -18.98 6.97
CA ASN A 74 2.31 -20.10 6.07
C ASN A 74 2.62 -19.83 4.59
N LEU A 75 2.68 -18.56 4.16
CA LEU A 75 2.98 -18.24 2.77
C LEU A 75 4.48 -18.11 2.53
N PRO A 76 5.02 -18.45 1.36
CA PRO A 76 6.42 -18.18 1.04
C PRO A 76 6.65 -16.67 0.83
N LEU A 77 7.91 -16.22 0.95
CA LEU A 77 8.29 -14.79 0.90
C LEU A 77 7.79 -14.12 -0.39
N GLU A 78 7.94 -14.80 -1.51
CA GLU A 78 7.62 -14.35 -2.86
C GLU A 78 6.13 -14.02 -3.02
N ARG A 79 5.25 -14.71 -2.28
CA ARG A 79 3.80 -14.47 -2.29
C ARG A 79 3.36 -13.37 -1.31
N LEU A 80 4.24 -12.98 -0.38
CA LEU A 80 3.96 -11.90 0.57
C LEU A 80 4.35 -10.55 -0.01
N LEU A 81 5.40 -10.46 -0.83
CA LEU A 81 5.86 -9.20 -1.41
C LEU A 81 4.75 -8.42 -2.16
N PRO A 82 3.90 -9.05 -2.99
CA PRO A 82 2.79 -8.34 -3.65
C PRO A 82 1.69 -7.88 -2.67
N ARG A 83 1.44 -8.67 -1.62
CA ARG A 83 0.38 -8.40 -0.62
C ARG A 83 0.79 -7.38 0.43
N MET A 84 2.09 -7.28 0.70
CA MET A 84 2.69 -6.25 1.54
C MET A 84 2.57 -4.85 0.94
N HIS A 85 1.99 -4.65 -0.25
CA HIS A 85 1.55 -3.31 -0.70
C HIS A 85 0.26 -2.83 0.02
N GLY A 86 -0.24 -3.59 1.00
CA GLY A 86 -1.37 -3.26 1.85
C GLY A 86 -1.05 -2.24 2.96
N LYS A 87 -1.78 -1.12 2.90
CA LYS A 87 -1.82 0.05 3.81
C LYS A 87 -0.44 0.70 4.09
N PRO A 88 -0.07 1.75 3.33
CA PRO A 88 0.98 2.67 3.77
C PRO A 88 0.66 3.19 5.17
N PRO A 89 1.68 3.46 6.02
CA PRO A 89 1.44 4.18 7.27
C PRO A 89 0.68 5.47 6.98
N ALA A 90 -0.28 5.81 7.83
CA ALA A 90 -1.02 7.05 7.70
C ALA A 90 -0.03 8.22 7.70
N ASP A 91 -0.08 9.02 6.64
CA ASP A 91 0.78 10.20 6.51
C ASP A 91 0.10 11.35 7.26
N GLU A 92 0.41 11.45 8.55
CA GLU A 92 -0.16 12.47 9.44
C GLU A 92 0.12 13.90 8.95
N GLU A 93 1.27 14.13 8.30
CA GLU A 93 1.64 15.43 7.73
C GLU A 93 0.77 15.76 6.53
N ALA A 94 0.59 14.81 5.60
CA ALA A 94 -0.30 15.00 4.46
C ALA A 94 -1.75 15.19 4.90
N LEU A 95 -2.22 14.44 5.90
CA LEU A 95 -3.57 14.60 6.45
C LEU A 95 -3.75 16.00 7.07
N LYS A 96 -2.76 16.48 7.82
CA LYS A 96 -2.79 17.85 8.37
C LYS A 96 -2.88 18.88 7.26
N LEU A 97 -2.09 18.71 6.19
CA LEU A 97 -2.12 19.58 5.01
C LEU A 97 -3.50 19.57 4.32
N LEU A 98 -4.20 18.43 4.28
CA LEU A 98 -5.57 18.35 3.79
C LEU A 98 -6.53 19.22 4.63
N TYR A 99 -6.48 19.10 5.96
CA TYR A 99 -7.31 19.92 6.85
C TYR A 99 -7.00 21.42 6.74
N GLU A 100 -5.73 21.79 6.54
CA GLU A 100 -5.32 23.19 6.41
C GLU A 100 -5.72 23.81 5.06
N ARG A 101 -5.68 23.03 3.97
CA ARG A 101 -5.91 23.53 2.60
C ARG A 101 -7.30 23.22 2.05
N ALA A 102 -8.11 22.43 2.74
CA ALA A 102 -9.50 22.22 2.37
C ALA A 102 -10.28 23.53 2.43
N SER A 103 -10.81 23.95 1.28
CA SER A 103 -11.56 25.20 1.11
C SER A 103 -13.02 24.96 0.73
N LEU A 104 -13.36 23.78 0.21
CA LEU A 104 -14.74 23.42 -0.08
C LEU A 104 -15.51 23.04 1.20
N PRO A 105 -16.64 23.69 1.52
CA PRO A 105 -17.43 23.36 2.71
C PRO A 105 -17.85 21.90 2.78
N ASP A 106 -18.24 21.31 1.64
CA ASP A 106 -18.63 19.90 1.58
C ASP A 106 -17.48 18.97 1.91
N LEU A 107 -16.25 19.32 1.53
CA LEU A 107 -15.07 18.53 1.85
C LEU A 107 -14.71 18.65 3.33
N ILE A 108 -14.78 19.85 3.89
CA ILE A 108 -14.56 20.08 5.33
C ILE A 108 -15.57 19.27 6.15
N ASN A 109 -16.86 19.37 5.80
CA ASN A 109 -17.93 18.60 6.43
C ASN A 109 -17.71 17.09 6.32
N TRP A 110 -17.22 16.62 5.16
CA TRP A 110 -16.90 15.21 4.95
C TRP A 110 -15.75 14.76 5.85
N LEU A 111 -14.67 15.54 5.95
CA LEU A 111 -13.50 15.24 6.78
C LEU A 111 -13.82 15.20 8.27
N GLU A 112 -14.75 16.04 8.73
CA GLU A 112 -15.20 16.03 10.12
C GLU A 112 -16.03 14.78 10.46
N ARG A 113 -16.89 14.35 9.53
CA ARG A 113 -17.77 13.19 9.68
C ARG A 113 -17.05 11.85 9.48
N ASN A 114 -16.01 11.82 8.63
CA ASN A 114 -15.34 10.59 8.18
C ASN A 114 -13.86 10.54 8.58
N ARG A 115 -13.52 10.85 9.84
CA ARG A 115 -12.13 10.95 10.31
C ARG A 115 -11.29 9.69 10.06
N GLU A 116 -11.86 8.51 10.27
CA GLU A 116 -11.15 7.24 10.06
C GLU A 116 -10.84 6.98 8.58
N ARG A 117 -11.77 7.32 7.67
CA ARG A 117 -11.56 7.19 6.23
C ARG A 117 -10.56 8.24 5.73
N ALA A 118 -10.66 9.47 6.23
CA ALA A 118 -9.70 10.53 5.93
C ALA A 118 -8.27 10.12 6.33
N ALA A 119 -8.10 9.49 7.49
CA ALA A 119 -6.81 8.97 7.95
C ALA A 119 -6.27 7.80 7.10
N ALA A 120 -7.11 7.15 6.29
CA ALA A 120 -6.72 6.10 5.37
C ALA A 120 -6.35 6.60 3.97
N LEU A 121 -6.45 7.91 3.71
CA LEU A 121 -6.03 8.52 2.45
C LEU A 121 -4.50 8.56 2.35
N ARG A 122 -3.98 8.28 1.16
CA ARG A 122 -2.55 8.39 0.83
C ARG A 122 -2.21 9.83 0.46
N SER A 123 -0.95 10.22 0.63
CA SER A 123 -0.48 11.57 0.25
C SER A 123 -0.80 11.96 -1.19
N GLU A 124 -0.67 11.01 -2.12
CA GLU A 124 -1.06 11.15 -3.54
C GLU A 124 -2.57 11.44 -3.70
N GLU A 125 -3.42 10.71 -2.95
CA GLU A 125 -4.88 10.85 -2.97
C GLU A 125 -5.30 12.18 -2.34
N ILE A 126 -4.61 12.62 -1.30
CA ILE A 126 -4.80 13.91 -0.64
C ILE A 126 -4.49 15.05 -1.61
N GLN A 127 -3.33 15.00 -2.28
CA GLN A 127 -2.95 16.01 -3.26
C GLN A 127 -3.97 16.10 -4.40
N GLU A 128 -4.46 14.96 -4.90
CA GLU A 128 -5.50 14.93 -5.92
C GLU A 128 -6.83 15.50 -5.41
N LEU A 129 -7.24 15.20 -4.18
CA LEU A 129 -8.42 15.83 -3.58
C LEU A 129 -8.26 17.35 -3.47
N LEU A 130 -7.07 17.86 -3.14
CA LEU A 130 -6.80 19.30 -3.12
C LEU A 130 -6.91 19.92 -4.52
N GLU A 131 -6.42 19.25 -5.56
CA GLU A 131 -6.52 19.73 -6.94
C GLU A 131 -7.97 19.74 -7.45
N MET A 132 -8.76 18.75 -7.06
CA MET A 132 -10.17 18.65 -7.44
C MET A 132 -11.08 19.73 -6.81
N GLN A 133 -10.58 20.51 -5.83
CA GLN A 133 -11.31 21.60 -5.18
C GLN A 133 -11.39 22.89 -5.99
N SER A 134 -10.69 22.94 -7.13
CA SER A 134 -10.75 24.08 -8.05
C SER A 134 -12.21 24.48 -8.34
N PRO A 135 -12.54 25.79 -8.48
CA PRO A 135 -13.91 26.23 -8.76
C PRO A 135 -14.50 25.52 -9.99
N GLY A 136 -15.70 24.94 -9.85
CA GLY A 136 -16.31 24.11 -10.90
C GLY A 136 -15.62 22.76 -11.13
N GLY A 137 -14.77 22.33 -10.20
CA GLY A 137 -14.01 21.09 -10.24
C GLY A 137 -14.84 19.83 -9.93
N PRO A 138 -14.21 18.64 -10.00
CA PRO A 138 -14.88 17.36 -9.81
C PRO A 138 -15.62 17.25 -8.47
N LEU A 139 -15.07 17.81 -7.38
CA LEU A 139 -15.72 17.73 -6.06
C LEU A 139 -17.07 18.44 -6.01
N GLN A 140 -17.22 19.56 -6.73
CA GLN A 140 -18.51 20.26 -6.84
C GLN A 140 -19.46 19.57 -7.83
N LYS A 141 -18.92 18.99 -8.92
CA LYS A 141 -19.74 18.37 -9.99
C LYS A 141 -20.28 16.99 -9.62
N MET A 142 -19.44 16.18 -8.97
CA MET A 142 -19.71 14.77 -8.67
C MET A 142 -19.98 14.54 -7.19
N GLY A 143 -19.61 15.48 -6.32
CA GLY A 143 -19.71 15.34 -4.88
C GLY A 143 -18.47 14.68 -4.26
N VAL A 144 -18.17 15.07 -3.02
CA VAL A 144 -16.97 14.63 -2.30
C VAL A 144 -16.93 13.12 -2.08
N GLU A 145 -18.05 12.54 -1.64
CA GLU A 145 -18.17 11.09 -1.40
C GLU A 145 -17.78 10.28 -2.64
N ASN A 146 -18.34 10.63 -3.79
CA ASN A 146 -18.09 9.94 -5.05
C ASN A 146 -16.63 10.07 -5.51
N CYS A 147 -16.01 11.23 -5.28
CA CYS A 147 -14.59 11.43 -5.58
C CYS A 147 -13.71 10.56 -4.67
N VAL A 148 -13.98 10.53 -3.36
CA VAL A 148 -13.24 9.68 -2.43
C VAL A 148 -13.43 8.20 -2.77
N ASP A 149 -14.65 7.76 -3.05
CA ASP A 149 -14.93 6.39 -3.47
C ASP A 149 -14.18 6.02 -4.76
N LEU A 150 -14.04 6.96 -5.69
CA LEU A 150 -13.24 6.77 -6.91
C LEU A 150 -11.77 6.53 -6.60
N LEU A 151 -11.19 7.31 -5.68
CA LEU A 151 -9.81 7.15 -5.24
C LEU A 151 -9.60 5.81 -4.55
N GLU A 152 -10.49 5.45 -3.62
CA GLU A 152 -10.45 4.17 -2.90
C GLU A 152 -10.57 2.98 -3.86
N ARG A 153 -11.51 3.03 -4.81
CA ARG A 153 -11.69 1.99 -5.83
C ARG A 153 -10.48 1.89 -6.75
N ARG A 154 -9.90 3.03 -7.16
CA ARG A 154 -8.70 3.05 -7.99
C ARG A 154 -7.52 2.43 -7.24
N ARG A 155 -7.34 2.74 -5.96
CA ARG A 155 -6.30 2.13 -5.11
C ARG A 155 -6.44 0.61 -5.05
N VAL A 156 -7.65 0.11 -4.78
CA VAL A 156 -7.91 -1.34 -4.73
C VAL A 156 -7.62 -1.98 -6.07
N LEU A 157 -8.08 -1.37 -7.17
CA LEU A 157 -7.85 -1.89 -8.52
C LEU A 157 -6.36 -1.96 -8.87
N VAL A 158 -5.59 -0.90 -8.58
CA VAL A 158 -4.15 -0.89 -8.83
C VAL A 158 -3.43 -1.98 -8.02
N CYS A 159 -3.82 -2.19 -6.76
CA CYS A 159 -3.29 -3.30 -5.96
C CYS A 159 -3.62 -4.66 -6.58
N GLN A 160 -4.87 -4.90 -6.97
CA GLN A 160 -5.28 -6.15 -7.62
C GLN A 160 -4.53 -6.40 -8.93
N VAL A 161 -4.37 -5.36 -9.76
CA VAL A 161 -3.62 -5.43 -11.02
C VAL A 161 -2.16 -5.80 -10.75
N ARG A 162 -1.52 -5.22 -9.73
CA ARG A 162 -0.15 -5.60 -9.33
C ARG A 162 -0.07 -7.05 -8.86
N GLU A 163 -1.05 -7.52 -8.10
CA GLU A 163 -1.11 -8.92 -7.66
C GLU A 163 -1.24 -9.87 -8.85
N ILE A 164 -2.16 -9.59 -9.79
CA ILE A 164 -2.38 -10.39 -11.00
C ILE A 164 -1.13 -10.39 -11.89
N ALA A 165 -0.46 -9.24 -12.03
CA ALA A 165 0.74 -9.11 -12.83
C ALA A 165 1.91 -9.99 -12.32
N GLY A 166 1.90 -10.37 -11.05
CA GLY A 166 2.88 -11.31 -10.46
C GLY A 166 2.55 -12.79 -10.67
N THR A 167 1.54 -13.11 -11.49
CA THR A 167 1.06 -14.48 -11.72
C THR A 167 1.14 -14.88 -13.19
N GLU A 168 0.81 -16.14 -13.48
CA GLU A 168 0.66 -16.67 -14.84
C GLU A 168 -0.38 -15.92 -15.70
N TYR A 169 -1.26 -15.13 -15.07
CA TYR A 169 -2.29 -14.34 -15.76
C TYR A 169 -1.78 -13.00 -16.34
N LEU A 170 -0.48 -12.69 -16.24
CA LEU A 170 0.10 -11.46 -16.74
C LEU A 170 -0.23 -11.20 -18.22
N GLU A 171 -0.06 -12.20 -19.09
CA GLU A 171 -0.30 -12.06 -20.54
C GLU A 171 -1.76 -11.69 -20.85
N LEU A 172 -2.71 -12.28 -20.13
CA LEU A 172 -4.13 -11.98 -20.28
C LEU A 172 -4.45 -10.56 -19.81
N LEU A 173 -3.87 -10.15 -18.67
CA LEU A 173 -3.99 -8.80 -18.14
C LEU A 173 -3.44 -7.77 -19.15
N GLU A 174 -2.28 -8.04 -19.75
CA GLU A 174 -1.70 -7.17 -20.78
C GLU A 174 -2.61 -7.02 -22.00
N GLN A 175 -3.20 -8.11 -22.49
CA GLN A 175 -4.13 -8.07 -23.63
C GLN A 175 -5.38 -7.24 -23.30
N LEU A 176 -5.96 -7.44 -22.12
CA LEU A 176 -7.13 -6.69 -21.67
C LEU A 176 -6.81 -5.19 -21.54
N VAL A 177 -5.71 -4.85 -20.87
CA VAL A 177 -5.30 -3.45 -20.70
C VAL A 177 -5.01 -2.80 -22.05
N ARG A 178 -4.34 -3.50 -22.98
CA ARG A 178 -4.09 -3.00 -24.33
C ARG A 178 -5.38 -2.70 -25.09
N LEU A 179 -6.34 -3.62 -25.07
CA LEU A 179 -7.63 -3.44 -25.72
C LEU A 179 -8.39 -2.23 -25.15
N MET A 180 -8.40 -2.08 -23.82
CA MET A 180 -9.03 -0.93 -23.17
C MET A 180 -8.29 0.37 -23.48
N TYR A 181 -6.95 0.36 -23.48
CA TYR A 181 -6.12 1.51 -23.78
C TYR A 181 -6.34 2.02 -25.20
N GLU A 182 -6.46 1.12 -26.19
CA GLU A 182 -6.76 1.46 -27.57
C GLU A 182 -8.16 2.08 -27.75
N LYS A 183 -9.13 1.70 -26.92
CA LYS A 183 -10.48 2.28 -26.94
C LYS A 183 -10.56 3.64 -26.26
N VAL A 184 -9.76 3.87 -25.23
CA VAL A 184 -9.74 5.13 -24.46
C VAL A 184 -8.87 6.19 -25.12
N LYS A 185 -7.77 5.81 -25.80
CA LYS A 185 -7.05 6.76 -26.65
C LYS A 185 -8.00 7.20 -27.78
N PRO A 186 -8.26 8.51 -27.96
CA PRO A 186 -8.95 8.95 -29.15
C PRO A 186 -8.14 8.47 -30.34
N GLN A 187 -8.76 7.69 -31.22
CA GLN A 187 -8.20 7.45 -32.55
C GLN A 187 -7.95 8.84 -33.13
N GLN A 188 -6.69 9.27 -33.18
CA GLN A 188 -6.32 10.38 -34.02
C GLN A 188 -6.74 9.95 -35.41
N ARG A 189 -7.91 10.45 -35.85
CA ARG A 189 -8.34 10.37 -37.24
C ARG A 189 -7.15 10.87 -38.02
N THR A 190 -6.45 9.93 -38.65
CA THR A 190 -5.51 10.23 -39.69
C THR A 190 -6.39 10.78 -40.81
N GLU A 191 -6.65 12.08 -40.78
CA GLU A 191 -6.99 12.84 -41.97
C GLU A 191 -5.74 12.79 -42.85
N ARG A 192 -5.55 11.66 -43.54
CA ARG A 192 -4.86 11.68 -44.82
C ARG A 192 -5.82 12.36 -45.79
N GLY A 193 -5.82 13.69 -45.72
CA GLY A 193 -6.17 14.51 -46.85
C GLY A 193 -5.28 14.12 -48.01
N LYS A 194 -5.92 13.66 -49.08
CA LYS A 194 -5.39 13.72 -50.45
C LYS A 194 -4.82 15.12 -50.72
N PRO A 195 -3.78 15.20 -51.53
CA PRO A 195 -4.00 15.34 -52.96
C PRO A 195 -3.66 14.06 -53.74
#